data_AF-A0A3B0RVI9-F1
#
_entry.id   AF-A0A3B0RVI9-F1
#
_cell.length_a   1.000
_cell.length_b   1.000
_cell.length_c   1.000
_cell.angle_alpha   90.00
_cell.angle_beta   90.00
_cell.angle_gamma   90.00
#
_symmetry.space_group_name_H-M   'P 1'
#
loop_
_entity.id
_entity.type
_entity.pdbx_description
1 polymer ?
#
loop_
_entity_poly.entity_id
_entity_poly.type
_entity_poly.pdbx_seq_one_letter_code
_entity_poly.pdbx_strand_id
1 'polypeptide(L)'
;MSQSVIFSPLLPLIWLFSLSGLAALVAIWAGWHRPVWLALRLVLIAAISFVAMGPQRVEAEHEYLNDIALLLVDKTLSMQMGQRAAI
;
A
#
# COMPACT_ATOMS: atom_id res chain seq x y z
N MET A 1 -5.43 12.14 17.00
CA MET A 1 -5.97 11.22 15.99
C MET A 1 -5.15 11.38 14.71
N SER A 2 -4.18 10.52 14.46
CA SER A 2 -3.44 10.48 13.18
C SER A 2 -4.12 9.44 12.28
N GLN A 3 -4.81 9.90 11.24
CA GLN A 3 -5.31 9.00 10.20
C GLN A 3 -4.19 8.74 9.20
N SER A 4 -3.82 7.46 9.04
CA SER A 4 -2.84 7.05 8.02
C SER A 4 -3.50 6.09 7.04
N VAL A 5 -3.25 6.32 5.74
CA VAL A 5 -3.65 5.40 4.67
C VAL A 5 -2.44 4.53 4.37
N ILE A 6 -2.57 3.23 4.61
CA ILE A 6 -1.53 2.25 4.31
C ILE A 6 -2.01 1.42 3.12
N PHE A 7 -1.11 1.15 2.18
CA PHE A 7 -1.36 0.25 1.06
C PHE A 7 -0.77 -1.12 1.39
N SER A 8 -1.64 -2.12 1.50
CA SER A 8 -1.27 -3.51 1.75
C SER A 8 -1.70 -4.36 0.55
N PRO A 9 -0.90 -4.37 -0.53
CA PRO A 9 -1.31 -5.02 -1.78
C PRO A 9 -1.43 -6.53 -1.61
N LEU A 10 -2.49 -7.11 -2.18
CA LEU A 10 -2.77 -8.56 -2.12
C LEU A 10 -1.72 -9.41 -2.85
N LEU A 11 -1.00 -8.80 -3.78
CA LEU A 11 0.02 -9.40 -4.61
C LEU A 11 1.30 -8.56 -4.54
N PRO A 12 2.48 -9.16 -4.78
CA PRO A 12 3.70 -8.37 -4.95
C PRO A 12 3.50 -7.32 -6.04
N LEU A 13 3.95 -6.08 -5.80
CA LEU A 13 3.66 -4.94 -6.69
C LEU A 13 4.06 -5.21 -8.14
N ILE A 14 5.17 -5.92 -8.35
CA ILE A 14 5.66 -6.32 -9.67
C ILE A 14 4.58 -7.13 -10.41
N TRP A 15 4.01 -8.15 -9.78
CA TRP A 15 2.97 -8.98 -10.40
C TRP A 15 1.70 -8.19 -10.68
N LEU A 16 1.29 -7.32 -9.74
CA LEU A 16 0.10 -6.49 -9.91
C LEU A 16 0.24 -5.56 -11.13
N PHE A 17 1.36 -4.84 -11.24
CA PHE A 17 1.60 -3.95 -12.37
C PHE A 17 1.78 -4.71 -13.69
N SER A 18 2.50 -5.84 -13.69
CA SER A 18 2.70 -6.64 -14.89
C SER A 18 1.36 -7.19 -15.42
N LEU A 19 0.52 -7.76 -14.56
CA LEU A 19 -0.78 -8.31 -14.96
C LEU A 19 -1.75 -7.22 -15.38
N SER A 20 -1.81 -6.11 -14.64
CA SER A 20 -2.67 -4.96 -14.98
C SER A 20 -2.27 -4.34 -16.32
N GLY A 21 -0.95 -4.16 -16.55
CA GLY A 21 -0.41 -3.67 -17.80
C GLY A 21 -0.70 -4.59 -18.99
N LEU A 22 -0.48 -5.89 -18.84
CA LEU A 22 -0.82 -6.88 -19.87
C LEU A 22 -2.31 -6.89 -20.19
N ALA A 23 -3.17 -6.87 -19.17
CA ALA A 23 -4.62 -6.81 -19.35
C ALA A 23 -5.05 -5.53 -20.10
N ALA A 24 -4.47 -4.38 -19.76
CA ALA A 24 -4.73 -3.12 -20.43
C ALA A 24 -4.31 -3.15 -21.91
N LEU A 25 -3.11 -3.67 -22.21
CA LEU A 25 -2.62 -3.83 -23.59
C LEU A 25 -3.56 -4.71 -24.43
N VAL A 26 -3.98 -5.86 -23.90
CA VAL A 26 -4.93 -6.75 -24.58
C VAL A 26 -6.28 -6.08 -24.77
N ALA A 27 -6.78 -5.35 -23.77
CA ALA A 27 -8.04 -4.62 -23.87
C ALA A 27 -8.00 -3.52 -24.94
N ILE A 28 -6.87 -2.81 -25.04
CA ILE A 28 -6.64 -1.79 -26.07
C ILE A 28 -6.60 -2.42 -27.45
N TRP A 29 -5.82 -3.49 -27.62
CA TRP A 29 -5.69 -4.20 -28.90
C TRP A 29 -7.04 -4.77 -29.37
N ALA A 30 -7.79 -5.42 -28.48
CA ALA A 30 -9.08 -6.02 -28.82
C ALA A 30 -10.21 -4.99 -28.98
N GLY A 31 -10.10 -3.84 -28.33
CA GLY A 31 -11.15 -2.82 -28.25
C GLY A 31 -10.96 -1.63 -29.19
N TRP A 32 -9.92 -1.62 -30.02
CA TRP A 32 -9.52 -0.45 -30.82
C TRP A 32 -10.65 0.11 -31.71
N HIS A 33 -11.50 -0.78 -32.24
CA HIS A 33 -12.64 -0.40 -33.08
C HIS A 33 -13.93 -0.09 -32.28
N ARG A 34 -13.93 -0.26 -30.95
CA ARG A 34 -15.11 -0.12 -30.08
C ARG A 34 -14.77 0.68 -28.81
N PRO A 35 -14.71 2.03 -28.90
CA PRO A 35 -14.16 2.87 -27.84
C PRO A 35 -14.96 2.81 -26.54
N VAL A 36 -16.29 2.71 -26.60
CA VAL A 36 -17.15 2.61 -25.40
C VAL A 36 -16.84 1.35 -24.59
N TRP A 37 -16.71 0.21 -25.28
CA TRP A 37 -16.40 -1.07 -24.64
C TRP A 37 -14.96 -1.14 -24.13
N LEU A 38 -14.03 -0.50 -24.84
CA LEU A 38 -12.64 -0.32 -24.41
C LEU A 38 -12.57 0.50 -23.11
N ALA A 39 -13.28 1.63 -23.05
CA ALA A 39 -13.32 2.47 -21.84
C ALA A 39 -13.85 1.68 -20.64
N LEU A 40 -14.93 0.92 -20.82
CA LEU A 40 -15.51 0.10 -19.75
C LEU A 40 -14.52 -0.97 -19.25
N ARG A 41 -13.79 -1.62 -20.16
CA ARG A 41 -12.75 -2.60 -19.80
C ARG A 41 -11.60 -1.97 -19.03
N LEU A 42 -11.11 -0.82 -19.46
CA LEU A 42 -10.03 -0.11 -18.76
C LEU A 42 -10.45 0.34 -17.36
N VAL A 43 -11.67 0.86 -17.22
CA VAL A 43 -12.24 1.20 -15.90
C VAL A 43 -12.31 -0.03 -15.00
N LEU A 44 -12.76 -1.16 -15.53
CA LEU A 44 -12.83 -2.41 -14.76
C LEU A 44 -11.44 -2.89 -14.33
N ILE A 45 -10.46 -2.88 -15.23
CA ILE A 45 -9.07 -3.25 -14.92
C ILE A 45 -8.51 -2.32 -13.83
N ALA A 46 -8.75 -1.01 -13.94
CA ALA A 46 -8.31 -0.03 -12.96
C ALA A 46 -8.97 -0.27 -11.60
N ALA A 47 -10.29 -0.52 -11.57
CA ALA A 47 -11.03 -0.79 -10.35
C ALA A 47 -10.53 -2.05 -9.63
N ILE A 48 -10.33 -3.15 -10.37
CA ILE A 48 -9.78 -4.40 -9.81
C ILE A 48 -8.35 -4.17 -9.29
N SER A 49 -7.51 -3.46 -10.05
CA SER A 49 -6.13 -3.16 -9.64
C SER A 49 -6.09 -2.30 -8.38
N PHE A 50 -6.99 -1.32 -8.27
CA PHE A 50 -7.12 -0.46 -7.10
C PHE A 50 -7.56 -1.24 -5.86
N VAL A 51 -8.55 -2.13 -6.01
CA VAL A 51 -8.98 -3.02 -4.91
C VAL A 51 -7.83 -3.96 -4.51
N ALA A 52 -7.09 -4.50 -5.48
CA ALA A 52 -5.94 -5.36 -5.23
C ALA A 52 -4.78 -4.65 -4.52
N MET A 53 -4.69 -3.31 -4.63
CA MET A 53 -3.71 -2.49 -3.91
C MET A 53 -4.00 -2.42 -2.40
N GLY A 54 -5.20 -2.83 -1.97
CA GLY A 54 -5.57 -2.96 -0.56
C GLY A 54 -5.41 -1.66 0.23
N PRO A 55 -6.08 -0.55 -0.16
CA PRO A 55 -6.05 0.66 0.64
C PRO A 55 -6.75 0.40 1.99
N GLN A 56 -5.98 0.46 3.07
CA GLN A 56 -6.48 0.29 4.42
C GLN A 56 -6.40 1.62 5.16
N ARG A 57 -7.52 1.99 5.79
CA ARG A 57 -7.54 3.07 6.78
C ARG A 57 -7.17 2.45 8.11
N VAL A 58 -6.02 2.84 8.64
CA VAL A 58 -5.59 2.41 9.97
C VAL A 58 -5.86 3.56 10.92
N GLU A 59 -6.87 3.41 11.77
CA GLU A 59 -7.04 4.22 12.97
C GLU A 59 -5.99 3.74 13.98
N ALA A 60 -4.95 4.54 14.20
CA ALA A 60 -4.01 4.24 15.26
C ALA A 60 -4.61 4.69 16.59
N GLU A 61 -5.28 3.77 17.31
CA GLU A 61 -5.64 3.96 18.72
C GLU A 61 -4.35 4.08 19.54
N HIS A 62 -3.89 5.31 19.70
CA HIS A 62 -2.89 5.63 20.72
C HIS A 62 -3.66 5.76 22.03
N GLU A 63 -3.85 4.63 22.70
CA GLU A 63 -4.26 4.68 24.10
C GLU A 63 -3.06 5.22 24.89
N TYR A 64 -3.17 6.47 25.35
CA TYR A 64 -2.21 7.04 26.27
C TYR A 64 -2.27 6.22 27.55
N LEU A 65 -1.31 5.31 27.72
CA LEU A 65 -1.18 4.54 28.95
C LEU A 65 -0.82 5.52 30.07
N ASN A 66 -1.82 5.91 30.85
CA ASN A 66 -1.71 6.92 31.92
C ASN A 66 -0.80 6.45 33.07
N ASP A 67 -0.45 5.16 33.10
CA ASP A 67 0.38 4.50 34.11
C ASP A 67 1.87 4.41 33.74
N ILE A 68 2.36 5.20 32.78
CA ILE A 68 3.81 5.35 32.56
C ILE A 68 4.29 6.58 33.33
N ALA A 69 4.57 6.39 34.62
CA ALA A 69 5.06 7.47 35.49
C ALA A 69 6.49 7.94 35.15
N LEU A 70 7.29 7.12 34.46
CA LEU A 70 8.65 7.49 34.05
C LEU A 70 9.08 6.70 32.80
N LEU A 71 9.35 7.41 31.70
CA LEU A 71 9.98 6.84 30.50
C LEU A 71 11.48 7.20 30.51
N LEU A 72 12.33 6.29 30.98
CA LEU A 72 13.79 6.45 30.86
C LEU A 72 14.22 6.08 29.44
N VAL A 73 14.45 7.12 28.63
CA VAL A 73 15.09 6.96 27.32
C VAL A 73 16.59 7.19 27.51
N ASP A 74 17.36 6.10 27.53
CA ASP A 74 18.82 6.18 27.53
C ASP A 74 19.29 6.71 26.16
N LYS A 75 20.01 7.84 26.16
CA LYS A 75 20.60 8.47 24.96
C LYS A 75 22.12 8.36 24.95
N THR A 76 22.67 7.28 25.51
CA THR A 76 24.12 7.09 25.58
C THR A 76 24.67 6.47 24.29
N LEU A 77 25.88 6.88 23.88
CA LEU A 77 26.61 6.41 22.69
C LEU A 77 26.85 4.88 22.67
N SER A 78 26.71 4.20 23.81
CA SER A 78 26.77 2.75 23.93
C SER A 78 25.70 2.01 23.12
N MET A 79 24.56 2.65 22.80
CA MET A 79 23.53 2.06 21.93
C MET A 79 23.89 2.08 20.44
N GLN A 80 24.88 2.86 20.02
CA GLN A 80 25.37 2.87 18.63
C GLN A 80 26.40 1.77 18.35
N MET A 81 26.95 1.15 19.40
CA MET A 81 27.93 0.07 19.32
C MET A 81 27.24 -1.27 19.06
N GLY A 82 26.87 -1.46 17.79
CA GLY A 82 26.45 -2.76 17.27
C GLY A 82 25.03 -2.71 16.72
N GLN A 83 24.91 -2.33 15.44
CA GLN A 83 23.96 -2.81 14.41
C GLN A 83 22.52 -3.20 14.81
N ARG A 84 22.00 -2.79 15.96
CA ARG A 84 20.62 -3.05 16.41
C ARG A 84 19.64 -1.97 15.95
N ALA A 85 20.13 -0.90 15.33
CA ALA A 85 19.32 0.16 14.72
C ALA A 85 18.95 -0.14 13.25
N ALA A 86 19.20 -1.36 12.76
CA ALA A 86 19.04 -1.74 11.35
C ALA A 86 17.98 -2.82 11.09
N ILE A 87 17.03 -3.02 12.01
CA ILE A 87 15.87 -3.92 11.81
C ILE A 87 14.59 -3.11 11.94
#